data_AF-A0A5F8HAK8-F1
#
_entry.id   AF-A0A5F8HAK8-F1
#
_cell.length_a   1.000
_cell.length_b   1.000
_cell.length_c   1.000
_cell.angle_alpha   90.00
_cell.angle_beta   90.00
_cell.angle_gamma   90.00
#
_symmetry.space_group_name_H-M   'P 1'
#
loop_
_entity.id
_entity.type
_entity.pdbx_description
1 polymer ?
#
loop_
_entity_poly.entity_id
_entity_poly.type
_entity_poly.pdbx_seq_one_letter_code
_entity_poly.pdbx_strand_id
1 'polypeptide(L)' 'MASGVTANDEVIKVFNDMKVRKSSTQEIKTRKKAVLFCLSDDKNQITVEEASLGS' A
#
# COMPACT_ATOMS: atom_id res chain seq x y z
N MET A 1 -2.69 18.60 14.86
CA MET A 1 -2.97 18.34 13.43
C MET A 1 -4.01 17.24 13.36
N ALA A 2 -5.21 17.55 12.87
CA ALA A 2 -6.17 16.52 12.48
C ALA A 2 -6.04 16.37 10.97
N SER A 3 -5.62 15.20 10.49
CA SER A 3 -5.53 14.96 9.05
C SER A 3 -6.94 14.67 8.53
N GLY A 4 -7.51 15.57 7.71
CA GLY A 4 -8.82 15.39 7.07
C GLY A 4 -8.84 14.32 5.98
N VAL A 5 -7.91 13.36 6.04
CA VAL A 5 -7.71 12.32 5.03
C VAL A 5 -7.97 10.96 5.68
N THR A 6 -8.68 10.09 4.96
CA THR A 6 -9.01 8.73 5.39
C THR A 6 -8.14 7.73 4.63
N ALA A 7 -7.65 6.69 5.31
CA ALA A 7 -6.97 5.59 4.63
C ALA A 7 -8.02 4.59 4.13
N ASN A 8 -7.92 4.19 2.86
CA ASN A 8 -8.76 3.13 2.32
C ASN A 8 -8.38 1.77 2.94
N ASP A 9 -9.34 0.84 3.10
CA ASP A 9 -9.10 -0.50 3.62
C ASP A 9 -8.02 -1.27 2.83
N GLU A 10 -7.89 -1.01 1.54
CA GLU A 10 -6.84 -1.61 0.70
C GLU A 10 -5.43 -1.19 1.15
N VAL A 11 -5.25 0.07 1.54
CA VAL A 11 -3.99 0.59 2.07
C VAL A 11 -3.63 -0.13 3.38
N ILE A 12 -4.61 -0.33 4.26
CA ILE A 12 -4.42 -1.01 5.54
C ILE A 12 -4.04 -2.48 5.30
N LYS A 13 -4.69 -3.15 4.36
CA LYS A 13 -4.39 -4.53 3.98
C LYS A 13 -2.97 -4.67 3.45
N VAL A 14 -2.56 -3.83 2.50
CA VAL A 14 -1.21 -3.86 1.93
C VAL A 14 -0.14 -3.56 2.99
N PHE A 15 -0.41 -2.61 3.88
CA PHE A 15 0.49 -2.31 4.98
C PHE A 15 0.66 -3.50 5.93
N ASN A 16 -0.43 -4.18 6.28
CA ASN A 16 -0.36 -5.38 7.11
C ASN A 16 0.38 -6.52 6.42
N ASP A 17 0.17 -6.74 5.13
CA ASP A 17 0.89 -7.77 4.36
C ASP A 17 2.40 -7.46 4.24
N MET A 18 2.79 -6.18 4.18
CA MET A 18 4.20 -5.76 4.18
C MET A 18 4.85 -5.83 5.57
N LYS A 19 4.10 -5.49 6.63
CA LYS A 19 4.59 -5.47 8.01
C LYS A 19 4.66 -6.88 8.63
N VAL A 20 3.70 -7.75 8.33
CA VAL A 20 3.65 -9.13 8.82
C VAL A 20 4.71 -9.96 8.10
N ARG A 21 5.73 -10.41 8.84
CA ARG A 21 6.67 -11.43 8.33
C ARG A 21 5.93 -12.77 8.16
N LYS A 22 5.31 -13.00 7.00
CA LYS A 22 4.88 -14.35 6.59
C LYS A 22 6.13 -15.17 6.26
N SER A 23 6.40 -16.22 7.04
CA SER A 23 7.63 -17.03 7.01
C SER A 23 7.58 -18.19 6.00
N SER A 24 6.57 -18.25 5.14
CA SER A 24 6.47 -19.29 4.11
C SER A 24 7.48 -19.06 2.99
N THR A 25 8.30 -20.07 2.68
CA THR A 25 9.40 -20.04 1.72
C THR A 25 8.98 -19.65 0.29
N GLN A 26 7.70 -19.83 -0.07
CA GLN A 26 7.15 -19.43 -1.38
C GLN A 26 6.78 -17.94 -1.45
N GLU A 27 6.28 -17.34 -0.38
CA GLU A 27 5.78 -15.95 -0.35
C GLU A 27 6.92 -14.92 -0.27
N ILE A 28 8.12 -15.32 0.15
CA ILE A 28 9.28 -14.43 0.24
C ILE A 28 9.77 -13.99 -1.15
N LYS A 29 9.60 -14.83 -2.17
CA LYS A 29 10.07 -14.56 -3.54
C LYS A 29 9.22 -13.53 -4.30
N THR A 30 7.96 -13.34 -3.90
CA THR A 30 7.01 -12.40 -4.51
C THR A 30 6.76 -11.16 -3.66
N ARG A 31 7.53 -10.94 -2.58
CA ARG A 31 7.38 -9.74 -1.74
C ARG A 31 7.69 -8.48 -2.54
N LYS A 32 6.67 -7.63 -2.71
CA LYS A 32 6.85 -6.24 -3.18
C LYS A 32 7.79 -5.53 -2.20
N LYS A 33 8.97 -5.11 -2.67
CA LYS A 33 10.02 -4.44 -1.87
C LYS A 33 9.66 -2.99 -1.54
N ALA A 34 8.77 -2.41 -2.34
CA ALA A 34 8.20 -1.09 -2.15
C ALA A 34 6.73 -1.11 -2.60
N VAL A 35 5.92 -0.27 -1.95
CA VAL A 35 4.56 0.10 -2.36
C VAL A 35 4.52 1.61 -2.42
N LEU A 36 3.80 2.17 -3.39
CA LEU A 36 3.52 3.59 -3.48
C LEU A 36 2.08 3.83 -3.03
N PHE A 37 1.88 4.93 -2.30
CA PHE A 37 0.55 5.40 -1.92
C PHE A 37 0.40 6.81 -2.47
N CYS A 38 -0.77 7.10 -3.02
CA CYS A 38 -1.14 8.41 -3.54
C CYS A 38 -2.40 8.94 -2.83
N LEU A 39 -2.64 10.24 -2.96
CA LEU A 39 -3.93 10.80 -2.57
C LEU A 39 -4.92 10.64 -3.73
N SER A 40 -6.18 10.42 -3.41
CA SER A 40 -7.27 10.51 -4.40
C SER A 40 -7.34 11.92 -4.99
N ASP A 41 -7.99 12.08 -6.14
CA ASP A 41 -8.15 13.39 -6.79
C ASP A 41 -8.78 14.43 -5.86
N ASP A 42 -9.75 14.00 -5.05
CA ASP A 42 -10.41 14.82 -4.02
C ASP A 42 -9.54 15.12 -2.79
N LYS A 43 -8.33 14.54 -2.72
CA LYS A 43 -7.33 14.67 -1.64
C LYS A 43 -7.81 14.27 -0.25
N ASN A 44 -8.96 13.60 -0.16
CA ASN A 44 -9.57 13.18 1.10
C ASN A 44 -9.28 11.71 1.42
N GLN A 45 -8.69 10.94 0.51
CA GLN A 45 -8.39 9.53 0.72
C GLN A 45 -6.97 9.18 0.30
N ILE A 46 -6.36 8.24 1.02
CA ILE A 46 -5.09 7.61 0.63
C ILE A 46 -5.43 6.29 -0.09
N THR A 47 -4.87 6.10 -1.28
CA THR A 47 -5.06 4.95 -2.13
C THR A 47 -3.72 4.29 -2.48
N VAL A 48 -3.76 3.02 -2.87
CA VAL A 48 -2.56 2.29 -3.32
C VAL A 48 -2.30 2.66 -4.78
N GLU A 49 -1.09 3.14 -5.07
CA GLU A 49 -0.66 3.34 -6.44
C GLU A 49 -0.06 2.03 -6.95
N GLU A 50 -0.72 1.44 -7.95
CA GLU A 50 -0.13 0.34 -8.70
C GLU A 50 1.07 0.90 -9.45
N ALA A 51 2.27 0.41 -9.12
CA ALA A 51 3.50 0.79 -9.79
C ALA A 51 3.42 0.35 -11.27
N SER A 52 2.92 1.22 -12.13
CA SER A 52 3.10 1.14 -13.57
C SER A 52 4.58 1.39 -13.85
N LEU A 53 5.36 0.31 -13.83
CA LEU A 53 6.69 0.25 -14.44
C LEU A 53 6.53 0.52 -15.94
N GLY A 54 6.52 1.80 -16.33
CA GLY A 54 6.60 2.23 -17.72
C GLY A 54 5.68 3.40 -18.03
N SER A 55 6.28 4.57 -18.28
CA SER A 55 6.81 4.87 -19.62
C SER A 55 8.13 5.61 -19.51
#